data_AF-A0A800IH87-F1
#
_entry.id   AF-A0A800IH87-F1
#
_cell.length_a   1.000
_cell.length_b   1.000
_cell.length_c   1.000
_cell.angle_alpha   90.00
_cell.angle_beta   90.00
_cell.angle_gamma   90.00
#
_symmetry.space_group_name_H-M   'P 1'
#
loop_
_entity.id
_entity.type
_entity.pdbx_description
1 polymer ?
#
loop_
_entity_poly.entity_id
_entity_poly.type
_entity_poly.pdbx_seq_one_letter_code
_entity_poly.pdbx_strand_id
1 'polypeptide(L)' 'MLQTKAKQKGLELSDELVAFVLARSARGLPNLLAVLDQLDAASWHEKRRITIPFVKQVMRW' A
#
# COMPACT_ATOMS: atom_id res chain seq x y z
N MET A 1 9.55 -5.52 13.55
CA MET A 1 10.34 -4.51 12.79
C MET A 1 9.63 -3.99 11.52
N LEU A 2 8.66 -4.71 10.93
CA LEU A 2 7.92 -4.21 9.76
C LEU A 2 6.87 -3.13 10.11
N GLN A 3 6.13 -3.32 11.22
CA GLN A 3 5.09 -2.41 11.69
C GLN A 3 5.60 -0.99 12.02
N THR A 4 6.84 -0.88 12.51
CA THR A 4 7.44 0.41 12.90
C THR A 4 7.80 1.28 11.69
N LYS A 5 8.20 0.66 10.57
CA LYS A 5 8.51 1.37 9.32
C LYS A 5 7.26 1.89 8.61
N ALA A 6 6.13 1.19 8.75
CA ALA A 6 4.84 1.67 8.28
C ALA A 6 4.36 2.90 9.08
N LYS A 7 4.51 2.86 10.41
CA LYS A 7 4.17 3.98 11.30
C LYS A 7 5.00 5.26 11.05
N GLN A 8 6.27 5.12 10.67
CA GLN A 8 7.18 6.27 10.45
C GLN A 8 6.96 7.01 9.12
N LYS A 9 6.26 6.41 8.14
CA LYS A 9 6.08 7.04 6.82
C LYS A 9 4.91 8.01 6.72
N GLY A 10 4.14 8.24 7.79
CA GLY A 10 3.05 9.24 7.79
C GLY A 10 1.92 8.93 6.81
N LEU A 11 1.96 7.77 6.18
CA LEU A 11 0.87 7.20 5.42
C LEU A 11 -0.14 6.72 6.45
N GLU A 12 -1.37 7.23 6.42
CA GLU A 12 -2.52 6.62 7.09
C GLU A 12 -2.87 5.27 6.43
N LEU A 13 -1.85 4.42 6.24
CA LEU A 13 -1.98 3.01 5.92
C LEU A 13 -2.52 2.36 7.18
N SER A 14 -3.85 2.40 7.35
CA SER A 14 -4.53 1.63 8.38
C SER A 14 -4.04 0.18 8.32
N ASP A 15 -3.88 -0.47 9.49
CA ASP A 15 -3.41 -1.85 9.58
C ASP A 15 -4.16 -2.79 8.61
N GLU A 16 -5.45 -2.53 8.39
CA GLU A 16 -6.30 -3.24 7.43
C GLU A 16 -5.84 -3.11 5.97
N LEU A 17 -5.38 -1.93 5.54
CA LEU A 17 -4.85 -1.69 4.20
C LEU A 17 -3.54 -2.47 3.99
N VAL A 18 -2.66 -2.44 5.00
CA VAL A 18 -1.38 -3.17 4.98
C VAL A 18 -1.63 -4.68 4.97
N ALA A 19 -2.55 -5.17 5.79
CA ALA A 19 -2.95 -6.58 5.84
C ALA A 19 -3.58 -7.02 4.51
N PHE A 20 -4.43 -6.19 3.91
CA PHE A 20 -5.05 -6.46 2.60
C PHE A 20 -3.99 -6.58 1.49
N VAL A 21 -3.04 -5.64 1.46
CA VAL A 21 -1.92 -5.67 0.51
C VAL A 21 -1.02 -6.87 0.73
N LEU A 22 -0.67 -7.20 1.98
CA LEU A 22 0.13 -8.38 2.31
C LEU A 22 -0.57 -9.69 1.94
N ALA A 23 -1.89 -9.78 2.16
CA ALA A 23 -2.68 -10.96 1.84
C ALA A 23 -2.76 -11.23 0.33
N ARG A 24 -2.67 -10.17 -0.50
CA ARG A 24 -2.75 -10.28 -1.96
C ARG A 24 -1.39 -10.25 -2.67
N SER A 25 -0.37 -9.62 -2.08
CA SER A 25 0.98 -9.63 -2.64
C SER A 25 1.58 -11.03 -2.51
N ALA A 26 1.90 -11.65 -3.64
CA ALA A 26 2.57 -12.95 -3.65
C ALA A 26 3.89 -12.86 -2.85
N ARG A 27 4.06 -13.81 -1.92
CA ARG A 27 5.08 -13.88 -0.86
C ARG A 27 6.41 -13.21 -1.20
N GLY A 28 6.60 -11.99 -0.71
CA GLY A 28 7.90 -11.31 -0.73
C GLY A 28 7.80 -9.83 -0.36
N LEU A 29 8.60 -9.42 0.62
CA LEU A 29 8.86 -8.01 0.93
C LEU A 29 9.20 -7.14 -0.31
N PRO A 30 9.95 -7.62 -1.32
CA PRO A 30 10.18 -6.84 -2.54
C PRO A 30 8.90 -6.60 -3.36
N ASN A 31 7.97 -7.55 -3.39
CA ASN A 31 6.70 -7.38 -4.10
C ASN A 31 5.79 -6.38 -3.38
N LEU A 32 5.79 -6.40 -2.03
CA LEU A 32 5.11 -5.41 -1.21
C LEU A 32 5.64 -3.98 -1.46
N LEU A 33 6.97 -3.84 -1.55
CA LEU A 33 7.61 -2.56 -1.84
C LEU A 33 7.24 -2.05 -3.23
N ALA A 34 7.25 -2.91 -4.25
CA ALA A 34 6.83 -2.54 -5.60
C ALA A 34 5.36 -2.09 -5.65
N VAL A 35 4.49 -2.77 -4.88
CA VAL A 35 3.07 -2.40 -4.74
C VAL A 35 2.92 -1.04 -4.08
N LEU A 36 3.63 -0.80 -2.97
CA LEU A 36 3.63 0.50 -2.28
C LEU A 36 4.11 1.64 -3.18
N ASP A 37 5.20 1.42 -3.92
CA ASP A 37 5.78 2.42 -4.83
C ASP A 37 4.79 2.82 -5.94
N GLN A 38 4.11 1.82 -6.51
CA GLN A 38 3.10 2.04 -7.55
C GLN A 38 1.86 2.77 -7.01
N LEU A 39 1.44 2.46 -5.77
CA LEU A 39 0.34 3.16 -5.10
C LEU A 39 0.71 4.59 -4.72
N ASP A 40 1.95 4.84 -4.31
CA ASP A 40 2.45 6.18 -3.96
C ASP A 40 2.48 7.08 -5.20
N ALA A 41 3.04 6.58 -6.31
CA ALA A 41 3.04 7.30 -7.58
C ALA A 41 1.62 7.60 -8.10
N ALA A 42 0.70 6.63 -7.99
CA ALA A 42 -0.69 6.82 -8.38
C ALA A 42 -1.42 7.81 -7.47
N SER A 43 -1.16 7.77 -6.15
CA SER A 43 -1.73 8.70 -5.17
C SER A 43 -1.28 10.13 -5.42
N TRP A 44 -0.01 10.32 -5.79
CA TRP A 44 0.53 11.60 -6.21
C TRP A 44 -0.14 12.14 -7.46
N HIS A 45 -0.41 11.27 -8.44
CA HIS A 45 -1.10 11.62 -9.67
C HIS A 45 -2.57 12.00 -9.43
N GLU A 46 -3.31 11.21 -8.65
CA GLU A 46 -4.73 11.48 -8.35
C GLU A 46 -4.95 12.53 -7.25
N LYS A 47 -3.89 12.96 -6.55
CA LYS A 47 -3.96 13.81 -5.34
C LYS A 47 -4.99 13.29 -4.33
N ARG A 48 -5.14 11.97 -4.24
CA ARG A 48 -6.09 11.28 -3.36
C ARG A 48 -5.36 10.44 -2.33
N ARG A 49 -5.94 10.34 -1.13
CA ARG A 49 -5.46 9.42 -0.08
C ARG A 49 -5.50 7.97 -0.56
N ILE A 50 -4.43 7.22 -0.29
CA ILE A 50 -4.39 5.77 -0.52
C ILE A 50 -5.38 5.10 0.43
N THR A 51 -6.37 4.41 -0.12
CA THR A 51 -7.42 3.69 0.60
C THR A 51 -7.63 2.30 -0.01
N ILE A 52 -8.30 1.37 0.68
CA ILE A 52 -8.57 0.02 0.16
C ILE A 52 -9.24 0.05 -1.23
N PRO A 53 -10.30 0.85 -1.48
CA PRO A 53 -10.89 0.93 -2.82
C PRO A 53 -9.92 1.50 -3.87
N PHE A 54 -9.05 2.43 -3.50
CA PHE A 54 -8.01 2.95 -4.41
C PHE A 54 -7.00 1.86 -4.79
N VAL A 55 -6.52 1.09 -3.80
CA VAL A 55 -5.61 -0.03 -4.05
C VAL A 55 -6.26 -1.05 -4.98
N LYS A 56 -7.52 -1.42 -4.73
CA LYS A 56 -8.28 -2.30 -5.64
C LYS A 56 -8.36 -1.74 -7.05
N GLN A 57 -8.56 -0.43 -7.21
CA GLN A 57 -8.67 0.22 -8.51
C GLN A 57 -7.33 0.21 -9.27
N VAL A 58 -6.24 0.55 -8.59
CA VAL A 58 -4.89 0.62 -9.19
C VAL A 58 -4.32 -0.76 -9.48
N MET A 59 -4.39 -1.68 -8.52
CA MET A 59 -3.87 -3.05 -8.64
C MET A 59 -4.83 -4.02 -9.37
N ARG A 60 -6.07 -3.61 -9.61
CA ARG A 60 -7.16 -4.44 -10.17
C ARG A 60 -7.33 -5.77 -9.41
N TRP A 61 -7.37 -5.69 -8.09
CA TRP A 61 -7.53 -6.82 -7.17
C TRP A 61 -8.99 -7.16 -6.82
#